data_AF-A0A812NQ91-F1
#
_entry.id   AF-A0A812NQ91-F1
#
_cell.length_a   1.000
_cell.length_b   1.000
_cell.length_c   1.000
_cell.angle_alpha   90.00
_cell.angle_beta   90.00
_cell.angle_gamma   90.00
#
_symmetry.space_group_name_H-M   'P 1'
#
loop_
_entity.id
_entity.type
_entity.pdbx_description
1 polymer ?
#
loop_
_entity_poly.entity_id
_entity_poly.type
_entity_poly.pdbx_seq_one_letter_code
_entity_poly.pdbx_strand_id
1 'polypeptide(L)' 'AMAFYRRGGVCDPKPGRKAFEFAVKKERIRQSGMMLRVVATSLATGLPKWWQETDERIIEGCEASGAIAPLIFPKE' A
#
# COMPACT_ATOMS: atom_id res chain seq x y z
N ALA A 1 -0.79 12.95 -22.76
CA ALA A 1 -1.26 11.55 -22.70
C ALA A 1 -0.15 10.54 -22.35
N MET A 2 1.11 10.68 -22.81
CA MET A 2 2.17 9.67 -22.53
C MET A 2 2.68 9.58 -21.07
N ALA A 3 2.58 10.64 -20.26
CA ALA A 3 3.00 10.61 -18.86
C ALA A 3 2.07 9.75 -17.98
N PHE A 4 0.79 9.62 -18.38
CA PHE A 4 -0.23 8.84 -17.68
C PHE A 4 0.12 7.34 -17.66
N TYR A 5 0.56 6.80 -18.80
CA TYR A 5 0.94 5.39 -18.94
C TYR A 5 2.30 5.03 -18.33
N ARG A 6 3.18 6.00 -18.10
CA ARG A 6 4.54 5.75 -17.55
C ARG A 6 4.66 5.92 -16.04
N ARG A 7 3.70 6.58 -15.38
CA ARG A 7 3.81 6.93 -13.94
C ARG A 7 2.56 6.72 -13.09
N GLY A 8 1.41 6.40 -13.71
CA GLY A 8 0.11 6.10 -13.08
C GLY A 8 -0.42 7.10 -12.05
N GLY A 9 -1.66 7.52 -12.21
CA GLY A 9 -2.35 8.41 -11.27
C GLY A 9 -2.07 9.89 -11.47
N VAL A 10 -3.00 10.71 -10.96
CA VAL A 10 -2.99 12.18 -11.08
C VAL A 10 -2.15 12.88 -10.01
N CYS A 11 -1.67 12.15 -8.99
CA CYS A 11 -0.93 12.69 -7.85
C CYS A 11 0.43 11.99 -7.67
N ASP A 12 1.48 12.73 -7.29
CA ASP A 12 2.77 12.15 -6.90
C ASP A 12 2.60 11.34 -5.60
N PRO A 13 2.89 10.02 -5.60
CA PRO A 13 2.74 9.19 -4.40
C PRO A 13 3.84 9.40 -3.35
N LYS A 14 4.96 10.06 -3.68
CA LYS A 14 6.12 10.19 -2.77
C LYS A 14 5.79 10.89 -1.44
N PRO A 15 5.04 12.00 -1.40
CA PRO A 15 4.70 12.66 -0.12
C PRO A 15 3.81 11.78 0.76
N GLY A 16 2.81 11.12 0.15
CA GLY A 16 1.92 10.19 0.87
C GLY A 16 2.66 9.00 1.46
N ARG A 17 3.58 8.40 0.67
CA ARG A 17 4.46 7.32 1.14
C ARG A 17 5.29 7.73 2.35
N LYS A 18 5.96 8.88 2.27
CA LYS A 18 6.79 9.39 3.38
C LYS A 18 5.96 9.68 4.64
N ALA A 19 4.78 10.26 4.48
CA ALA A 19 3.88 10.51 5.60
C ALA A 19 3.38 9.20 6.24
N PHE A 20 3.08 8.19 5.42
CA PHE A 20 2.68 6.87 5.89
C PHE A 20 3.81 6.15 6.62
N GLU A 21 5.01 6.10 6.06
CA GLU A 21 6.20 5.51 6.69
C GLU A 21 6.57 6.20 8.02
N PHE A 22 6.34 7.52 8.11
CA PHE A 22 6.52 8.25 9.37
C PHE A 22 5.47 7.86 10.43
N ALA A 23 4.20 7.76 10.03
CA ALA A 23 3.09 7.50 10.94
C ALA A 23 3.00 6.02 11.37
N VAL A 24 3.32 5.10 10.48
CA VAL A 24 3.09 3.66 10.62
C VAL A 24 4.42 2.91 10.60
N LYS A 25 4.78 2.35 11.77
CA LYS A 25 6.00 1.54 11.93
C LYS A 25 5.63 0.06 12.09
N LYS A 26 6.33 -0.80 11.36
CA LYS A 26 6.14 -2.25 11.37
C LYS A 26 6.29 -2.85 12.76
N GLU A 27 7.25 -2.35 13.54
CA GLU A 27 7.53 -2.82 14.90
C GLU A 27 6.32 -2.55 15.81
N ARG A 28 5.65 -1.41 15.63
CA ARG A 28 4.44 -1.06 16.39
C ARG A 28 3.25 -1.92 16.01
N ILE A 29 3.11 -2.27 14.73
CA ILE A 29 2.06 -3.21 14.28
C ILE A 29 2.25 -4.56 14.98
N ARG A 30 3.48 -5.09 14.98
CA ARG A 30 3.82 -6.37 15.62
C ARG A 30 3.60 -6.35 17.13
N GLN A 31 4.00 -5.26 17.78
CA GLN A 31 3.88 -5.10 19.23
C GLN A 31 2.45 -4.78 19.69
N SER A 32 1.54 -4.43 18.77
CA SER A 32 0.17 -4.06 19.13
C SER A 32 -0.64 -5.20 19.78
N GLY A 33 -0.24 -6.46 19.56
CA GLY A 33 -0.99 -7.64 19.98
C GLY A 33 -2.32 -7.82 19.22
N MET A 34 -2.60 -6.96 18.23
CA MET A 34 -3.79 -7.07 17.39
C MET A 34 -3.53 -7.97 16.19
N MET A 35 -4.49 -8.85 15.90
CA MET A 35 -4.49 -9.64 14.67
C MET A 35 -4.94 -8.76 13.50
N LEU A 36 -4.00 -8.32 12.68
CA LEU A 36 -4.25 -7.41 11.56
C LEU A 36 -4.28 -8.22 10.27
N ARG A 37 -5.33 -8.06 9.47
CA ARG A 37 -5.40 -8.61 8.11
C ARG A 37 -5.64 -7.49 7.13
N VAL A 38 -4.74 -7.34 6.17
CA VAL A 38 -4.78 -6.29 5.16
C VAL A 38 -4.96 -6.94 3.80
N VAL A 39 -5.82 -6.35 2.97
CA VAL A 39 -6.12 -6.84 1.63
C VAL A 39 -5.95 -5.73 0.60
N ALA A 40 -5.42 -6.10 -0.56
CA ALA A 40 -5.41 -5.27 -1.76
C ALA A 40 -5.65 -6.16 -2.98
N THR A 41 -6.17 -5.58 -4.06
CA THR A 41 -6.36 -6.29 -5.33
C THR A 41 -5.15 -6.07 -6.24
N SER A 42 -4.57 -7.15 -6.74
CA SER A 42 -3.50 -7.05 -7.75
C SER A 42 -4.05 -6.54 -9.08
N LEU A 43 -3.43 -5.52 -9.66
CA LEU A 43 -3.78 -5.09 -11.02
C LEU A 43 -3.27 -6.05 -12.10
N ALA A 44 -2.25 -6.86 -11.80
CA ALA A 44 -1.70 -7.82 -12.75
C ALA A 44 -2.60 -9.06 -12.88
N THR A 45 -3.13 -9.57 -11.76
CA THR A 45 -3.91 -10.81 -11.75
C THR A 45 -5.40 -10.60 -11.49
N GLY A 46 -5.81 -9.42 -11.01
CA GLY A 46 -7.19 -9.17 -10.55
C GLY A 46 -7.56 -9.88 -9.24
N LEU A 47 -6.61 -10.62 -8.64
CA LEU A 47 -6.85 -11.43 -7.44
C LEU A 47 -6.49 -10.67 -6.16
N PRO A 48 -7.16 -10.99 -5.03
CA PRO A 48 -6.80 -10.41 -3.75
C PRO A 48 -5.45 -10.96 -3.26
N LYS A 49 -4.60 -10.06 -2.78
CA LYS A 49 -3.39 -10.35 -2.01
C LYS A 49 -3.64 -9.96 -0.56
N TRP A 50 -3.27 -10.84 0.35
CA TRP A 50 -3.49 -10.68 1.79
C TRP A 50 -2.14 -10.58 2.51
N TRP A 51 -2.11 -9.75 3.54
CA TRP A 51 -1.00 -9.62 4.48
C TRP A 51 -1.52 -9.70 5.92
N GLN A 52 -0.66 -10.15 6.82
CA GLN A 52 -0.89 -10.33 8.25
C GLN A 52 0.12 -9.50 9.07
N GLU A 53 -0.15 -9.26 10.35
CA GLU A 53 0.72 -8.49 11.24
C GLU A 53 2.16 -9.02 11.34
N THR A 54 2.35 -10.32 11.11
CA THR A 54 3.66 -10.99 11.14
C THR A 54 4.45 -10.81 9.86
N ASP A 55 3.80 -10.46 8.74
CA ASP A 55 4.44 -10.37 7.44
C ASP A 55 5.53 -9.29 7.40
N GLU A 56 6.69 -9.66 6.84
CA GLU A 56 7.81 -8.74 6.68
C GLU A 56 7.46 -7.51 5.84
N ARG A 57 6.46 -7.66 4.96
CA ARG A 57 5.97 -6.65 4.01
C ARG A 57 4.59 -6.10 4.38
N ILE A 58 4.18 -6.17 5.65
CA ILE A 58 2.86 -5.65 6.08
C ILE A 58 2.65 -4.17 5.73
N ILE A 59 3.71 -3.36 5.78
CA ILE A 59 3.67 -1.94 5.39
C ILE A 59 3.28 -1.78 3.91
N GLU A 60 3.84 -2.60 3.02
CA GLU A 60 3.46 -2.64 1.60
C GLU A 60 1.97 -2.96 1.45
N GLY A 61 1.46 -3.93 2.22
CA GLY A 61 0.05 -4.28 2.25
C GLY A 61 -0.83 -3.11 2.67
N CYS A 62 -0.48 -2.40 3.74
CA CYS A 62 -1.22 -1.23 4.21
C CYS A 62 -1.26 -0.11 3.17
N GLU A 63 -0.12 0.18 2.54
CA GLU A 63 -0.04 1.19 1.48
C GLU A 63 -0.85 0.78 0.23
N ALA A 64 -0.77 -0.50 -0.16
CA ALA A 64 -1.52 -1.02 -1.31
C ALA A 64 -3.03 -1.02 -1.05
N SER A 65 -3.46 -1.31 0.17
CA SER A 65 -4.87 -1.27 0.58
C SER A 65 -5.44 0.15 0.58
N GLY A 66 -4.61 1.13 0.98
CA GLY A 66 -4.97 2.55 0.94
C GLY A 66 -4.87 3.19 -0.45
N ALA A 67 -4.37 2.47 -1.48
CA ALA A 67 -4.25 3.01 -2.83
C ALA A 67 -5.63 3.04 -3.51
N ILE A 68 -6.17 4.24 -3.69
CA ILE A 68 -7.43 4.47 -4.42
C ILE A 68 -7.11 4.82 -5.87
N ALA A 69 -7.34 3.90 -6.80
CA ALA A 69 -7.29 4.22 -8.22
C ALA A 69 -8.48 5.14 -8.61
N PRO A 70 -8.29 6.19 -9.44
CA PRO A 70 -7.06 6.63 -10.13
C PRO A 70 -6.28 7.73 -9.39
N LEU A 71 -6.64 8.06 -8.15
CA LEU A 71 -6.14 9.22 -7.41
C LEU A 71 -4.80 8.97 -6.70
N ILE A 72 -4.58 7.75 -6.21
CA ILE A 72 -3.38 7.32 -5.48
C ILE A 72 -2.79 6.14 -6.26
N PHE A 73 -1.52 6.29 -6.65
CA PHE A 73 -0.82 5.33 -7.51
C PHE A 73 -0.86 3.91 -6.93
N PRO A 74 -1.28 2.89 -7.70
CA PRO A 74 -1.13 1.50 -7.31
C PRO A 74 0.36 1.15 -7.25
N LYS A 75 0.81 0.47 -6.20
CA LYS A 75 2.16 -0.09 -6.16
C LYS A 75 2.25 -1.27 -7.13
N GLU A 76 3.24 -1.26 -8.03
CA GLU A 76 3.64 -2.42 -8.85
C GLU A 76 4.23 -3.53 -7.99
#